data_AF-E3LQR4-F1
#
_entry.id   AF-E3LQR4-F1
#
_cell.length_a   1.000
_cell.length_b   1.000
_cell.length_c   1.000
_cell.angle_alpha   90.00
_cell.angle_beta   90.00
_cell.angle_gamma   90.00
#
_symmetry.space_group_name_H-M   'P 1'
#
loop_
_entity.id
_entity.type
_entity.pdbx_description
1 polymer ?
#
loop_
_entity_poly.entity_id
_entity_poly.type
_entity_poly.pdbx_seq_one_letter_code
_entity_poly.pdbx_strand_id
1 'polypeptide(L)'
;MVVVRRPYILLFCDDRDLVIRGIINLANARIEHSEDLQAMVKVPNTFSVCTNQRGFLSVESELKGEQVYVFAHIPPGDSECLEGWAFNYYRVIQRFESTIVAQFFGHDHLDYFTVFYEDMHDIMSKPIGVGYAAPSVTTFEYQNPAYRVYEIDPYNKFKIVDFTTYSADLEKANENNKPVWEKLYSAKEAYGMTDLSPISWNKVIQKLIKSDKKRQQFYKYAFRNSSPHCDTTCELQLMCNLRMGHHNSTLYCPTF
;
A
#
# COMPACT_ATOMS: atom_id res chain seq x y z
N MET A 1 -25.10 6.58 -15.43
CA MET A 1 -24.66 5.17 -15.53
C MET A 1 -23.45 5.01 -14.63
N VAL A 2 -23.36 3.87 -13.96
CA VAL A 2 -22.63 3.56 -12.71
C VAL A 2 -21.23 4.19 -12.58
N VAL A 3 -20.98 4.88 -11.46
CA VAL A 3 -19.63 5.23 -10.99
C VAL A 3 -19.49 4.73 -9.55
N VAL A 4 -18.50 3.86 -9.37
CA VAL A 4 -18.19 3.12 -8.14
C VAL A 4 -17.79 4.09 -7.00
N ARG A 5 -18.36 3.89 -5.81
CA ARG A 5 -18.16 4.75 -4.63
C ARG A 5 -17.01 4.25 -3.74
N ARG A 6 -15.86 4.92 -3.89
CA ARG A 6 -14.81 5.33 -2.92
C ARG A 6 -14.37 4.38 -1.77
N PRO A 7 -13.05 4.22 -1.56
CA PRO A 7 -12.49 4.08 -0.20
C PRO A 7 -12.53 5.43 0.54
N TYR A 8 -12.88 5.42 1.83
CA TYR A 8 -12.85 6.60 2.71
C TYR A 8 -11.56 6.60 3.53
N ILE A 9 -10.91 7.76 3.66
CA ILE A 9 -9.78 7.99 4.56
C ILE A 9 -10.18 9.11 5.50
N LEU A 10 -10.05 8.86 6.79
CA LEU A 10 -10.26 9.85 7.84
C LEU A 10 -8.90 10.16 8.45
N LEU A 11 -8.43 11.39 8.30
CA LEU A 11 -7.21 11.86 8.95
C LEU A 11 -7.61 12.56 10.24
N PHE A 12 -7.00 12.15 11.34
CA PHE A 12 -7.28 12.67 12.66
C PHE A 12 -6.05 13.45 13.16
N CYS A 13 -6.29 14.63 13.73
CA CYS A 13 -5.24 15.33 14.48
C CYS A 13 -5.20 14.86 15.95
N ASP A 14 -6.36 14.49 16.48
CA ASP A 14 -6.59 13.77 17.73
C ASP A 14 -7.89 12.95 17.63
N ASP A 15 -8.23 12.17 18.67
CA ASP A 15 -9.41 11.28 18.72
C ASP A 15 -10.77 12.00 18.54
N ARG A 16 -10.80 13.34 18.50
CA ARG A 16 -12.01 14.16 18.46
C ARG A 16 -12.10 15.03 17.20
N ASP A 17 -11.00 15.27 16.49
CA ASP A 17 -10.95 16.15 15.33
C ASP A 17 -10.74 15.43 13.98
N LEU A 18 -11.78 15.48 13.14
CA LEU A 18 -11.74 15.09 11.73
C LEU A 18 -11.07 16.20 10.91
N VAL A 19 -9.96 15.90 10.25
CA VAL A 19 -9.29 16.84 9.35
C VAL A 19 -9.27 16.29 7.92
N ILE A 20 -9.77 17.07 6.95
CA ILE A 20 -9.51 16.83 5.53
C ILE A 20 -8.23 17.60 5.17
N ARG A 21 -7.07 16.92 5.18
CA ARG A 21 -5.87 17.42 4.49
C ARG A 21 -5.87 16.82 3.08
N GLY A 22 -5.72 17.67 2.07
CA GLY A 22 -6.04 17.42 0.66
C GLY A 22 -5.76 15.99 0.19
N ILE A 23 -6.83 15.26 -0.16
CA ILE A 23 -6.74 13.96 -0.84
C ILE A 23 -6.71 14.24 -2.34
N ILE A 24 -5.63 13.82 -3.00
CA ILE A 24 -5.54 13.93 -4.46
C ILE A 24 -6.20 12.71 -5.07
N ASN A 25 -7.34 12.95 -5.71
CA ASN A 25 -8.03 11.94 -6.46
C ASN A 25 -7.40 11.79 -7.85
N LEU A 26 -6.49 10.82 -8.00
CA LEU A 26 -5.85 10.49 -9.28
C LEU A 26 -6.85 10.06 -10.37
N ALA A 27 -8.07 9.63 -10.01
CA ALA A 27 -9.10 9.26 -11.00
C ALA A 27 -9.69 10.47 -11.75
N ASN A 28 -9.51 11.68 -11.22
CA ASN A 28 -9.93 12.93 -11.87
C ASN A 28 -8.73 13.78 -12.34
N ALA A 29 -7.50 13.32 -12.12
CA ALA A 29 -6.33 14.02 -12.61
C ALA A 29 -6.29 13.96 -14.13
N ARG A 30 -6.20 15.12 -14.78
CA ARG A 30 -6.10 15.20 -16.24
C ARG A 30 -4.63 15.07 -16.63
N ILE A 31 -4.36 14.12 -17.51
CA ILE A 31 -3.09 14.02 -18.22
C ILE A 31 -3.17 15.03 -19.37
N GLU A 32 -2.50 16.17 -19.23
CA GLU A 32 -2.34 17.13 -20.33
C GLU A 32 -0.92 17.00 -20.91
N HIS A 33 -0.84 16.61 -22.18
CA HIS A 33 0.41 16.60 -22.94
C HIS A 33 0.63 17.99 -23.54
N SER A 34 1.74 18.63 -23.23
CA SER A 34 2.11 19.94 -23.80
C SER A 34 3.56 19.91 -24.23
N GLU A 35 3.82 20.23 -25.49
CA GLU A 35 5.16 20.26 -26.09
C GLU A 35 6.07 21.29 -25.39
N ASP A 36 5.50 22.38 -24.87
CA ASP A 36 6.25 23.37 -24.07
C ASP A 36 6.74 22.82 -22.72
N LEU A 37 6.09 21.78 -22.17
CA LEU A 37 6.50 21.13 -20.91
C LEU A 37 7.66 20.14 -21.12
N GLN A 38 7.86 19.63 -22.34
CA GLN A 38 9.03 18.83 -22.72
C GLN A 38 10.33 19.66 -22.72
N ALA A 39 10.24 20.97 -22.98
CA ALA A 39 11.40 21.86 -22.96
C ALA A 39 11.93 22.12 -21.53
N MET A 40 11.05 22.08 -20.52
CA MET A 40 11.40 22.26 -19.10
C MET A 40 11.85 20.95 -18.43
N VAL A 41 11.27 19.82 -18.81
CA VAL A 41 11.60 18.49 -18.26
C VAL A 41 12.36 17.70 -19.33
N LYS A 42 13.66 17.99 -19.48
CA LYS A 42 14.57 17.24 -20.39
C LYS A 42 14.89 15.83 -19.84
N VAL A 43 13.86 15.04 -19.50
CA VAL A 43 14.02 13.68 -18.96
C VAL A 43 13.08 12.74 -19.73
N PRO A 44 13.59 11.83 -20.59
CA PRO A 44 12.76 10.92 -21.35
C PRO A 44 12.02 9.93 -20.42
N ASN A 45 10.73 9.72 -20.69
CA ASN A 45 9.79 8.87 -19.94
C ASN A 45 9.30 9.42 -18.58
N THR A 46 8.84 10.68 -18.58
CA THR A 46 8.17 11.28 -17.42
C THR A 46 6.69 11.49 -17.74
N PHE A 47 5.77 11.14 -16.84
CA PHE A 47 4.35 11.50 -16.94
C PHE A 47 3.98 12.54 -15.88
N SER A 48 3.02 13.40 -16.21
CA SER A 48 2.63 14.56 -15.41
C SER A 48 1.23 14.37 -14.85
N VAL A 49 1.06 14.54 -13.54
CA VAL A 49 -0.24 14.64 -12.88
C VAL A 49 -0.46 16.12 -12.57
N CYS A 50 -1.17 16.84 -13.44
CA CYS A 50 -1.50 18.25 -13.23
C CYS A 50 -2.72 18.37 -12.31
N THR A 51 -2.59 19.14 -11.23
CA THR A 51 -3.75 19.61 -10.45
C THR A 51 -4.19 21.00 -10.96
N ASN A 52 -5.26 21.56 -10.41
CA ASN A 52 -5.78 22.88 -10.79
C ASN A 52 -4.75 24.03 -10.59
N GLN A 53 -3.64 23.77 -9.90
CA GLN A 53 -2.46 24.63 -9.85
C GLN A 53 -1.39 23.95 -10.71
N ARG A 54 -0.92 24.64 -11.77
CA ARG A 54 -0.10 24.13 -12.88
C ARG A 54 1.35 23.76 -12.47
N GLY A 55 1.52 23.02 -11.37
CA GLY A 55 2.79 22.54 -10.84
C GLY A 55 2.86 21.01 -10.82
N PHE A 56 4.06 20.48 -11.07
CA PHE A 56 4.40 19.07 -10.89
C PHE A 56 4.47 18.78 -9.39
N LEU A 57 3.40 18.28 -8.79
CA LEU A 57 3.31 18.18 -7.33
C LEU A 57 4.52 17.47 -6.70
N SER A 58 4.98 16.35 -7.27
CA SER A 58 6.12 15.61 -6.70
C SER A 58 7.44 16.36 -6.81
N VAL A 59 7.67 17.11 -7.91
CA VAL A 59 8.88 17.94 -8.07
C VAL A 59 8.79 19.17 -7.18
N GLU A 60 7.62 19.79 -7.07
CA GLU A 60 7.40 20.95 -6.22
C GLU A 60 7.55 20.59 -4.73
N SER A 61 6.96 19.48 -4.30
CA SER A 61 7.14 18.96 -2.94
C SER A 61 8.60 18.59 -2.68
N GLU A 62 9.32 17.98 -3.64
CA GLU A 62 10.76 17.72 -3.52
C GLU A 62 11.55 19.02 -3.33
N LEU A 63 11.30 20.04 -4.16
CA LEU A 63 11.96 21.35 -4.07
C LEU A 63 11.65 22.09 -2.75
N LYS A 64 10.46 21.87 -2.19
CA LYS A 64 10.04 22.42 -0.89
C LYS A 64 10.48 21.55 0.30
N GLY A 65 11.09 20.39 0.07
CA GLY A 65 11.47 19.44 1.13
C GLY A 65 10.27 18.81 1.84
N GLU A 66 9.09 18.83 1.21
CA GLU A 66 7.86 18.21 1.71
C GLU A 66 7.92 16.68 1.57
N GLN A 67 7.02 16.01 2.27
CA GLN A 67 6.89 14.55 2.23
C GLN A 67 5.50 14.20 1.68
N VAL A 68 5.44 13.17 0.85
CA VAL A 68 4.26 12.82 0.07
C VAL A 68 3.76 11.44 0.46
N TYR A 69 2.46 11.34 0.67
CA TYR A 69 1.73 10.09 0.70
C TYR A 69 0.99 9.88 -0.62
N VAL A 70 1.03 8.67 -1.16
CA VAL A 70 0.24 8.30 -2.33
C VAL A 70 -0.95 7.47 -1.89
N PHE A 71 -2.15 7.85 -2.32
CA PHE A 71 -3.36 7.08 -2.09
C PHE A 71 -3.96 6.65 -3.42
N ALA A 72 -4.19 5.36 -3.59
CA ALA A 72 -4.85 4.79 -4.74
C ALA A 72 -5.75 3.62 -4.32
N HIS A 73 -6.66 3.20 -5.18
CA HIS A 73 -7.54 2.06 -4.87
C HIS A 73 -6.86 0.74 -5.24
N ILE A 74 -6.50 0.58 -6.51
CA ILE A 74 -5.93 -0.65 -7.09
C ILE A 74 -4.40 -0.61 -6.92
N PRO A 75 -3.78 -1.63 -6.31
CA PRO A 75 -2.33 -1.79 -6.25
C PRO A 75 -1.71 -1.90 -7.66
N PRO A 76 -0.50 -1.35 -7.90
CA PRO A 76 0.11 -1.36 -9.24
C PRO A 76 0.50 -2.76 -9.71
N GLY A 77 0.76 -3.70 -8.80
CA GLY A 77 1.00 -5.10 -9.14
C GLY A 77 -0.26 -5.89 -9.45
N ASP A 78 -1.45 -5.37 -9.13
CA ASP A 78 -2.70 -6.11 -9.32
C ASP A 78 -3.01 -6.30 -10.81
N SER A 79 -3.60 -7.44 -11.16
CA SER A 79 -3.91 -7.82 -12.54
C SER A 79 -4.86 -6.87 -13.28
N GLU A 80 -5.68 -6.08 -12.56
CA GLU A 80 -6.54 -5.05 -13.13
C GLU A 80 -5.78 -3.78 -13.53
N CYS A 81 -4.56 -3.58 -13.00
CA CYS A 81 -3.71 -2.46 -13.39
C CYS A 81 -3.06 -2.73 -14.75
N LEU A 82 -3.02 -1.78 -15.67
CA LEU A 82 -2.30 -1.98 -16.94
C LEU A 82 -0.79 -1.99 -16.69
N GLU A 83 -0.05 -2.97 -17.23
CA GLU A 83 1.40 -3.07 -16.99
C GLU A 83 2.16 -1.81 -17.41
N GLY A 84 1.79 -1.20 -18.54
CA GLY A 84 2.39 0.07 -18.95
C GLY A 84 2.19 1.19 -17.92
N TRP A 85 1.06 1.20 -17.21
CA TRP A 85 0.81 2.15 -16.13
C TRP A 85 1.61 1.79 -14.87
N ALA A 86 1.59 0.52 -14.46
CA ALA A 86 2.32 0.02 -13.29
C ALA A 86 3.83 0.27 -13.41
N PHE A 87 4.41 -0.02 -14.57
CA PHE A 87 5.81 0.22 -14.88
C PHE A 87 6.18 1.70 -14.74
N ASN A 88 5.36 2.60 -15.30
CA ASN A 88 5.59 4.04 -15.17
C ASN A 88 5.41 4.50 -13.72
N TYR A 89 4.38 4.05 -13.02
CA TYR A 89 4.16 4.33 -11.60
C TYR A 89 5.39 3.96 -10.77
N TYR A 90 5.95 2.77 -11.00
CA TYR A 90 7.17 2.31 -10.34
C TYR A 90 8.34 3.27 -10.58
N ARG A 91 8.54 3.76 -11.81
CA ARG A 91 9.59 4.75 -12.11
C ARG A 91 9.42 6.06 -11.36
N VAL A 92 8.19 6.49 -11.11
CA VAL A 92 7.91 7.67 -10.27
C VAL A 92 8.30 7.38 -8.82
N ILE A 93 7.98 6.19 -8.29
CA ILE A 93 8.44 5.78 -6.96
C ILE A 93 9.98 5.77 -6.87
N GLN A 94 10.67 5.23 -7.88
CA GLN A 94 12.14 5.26 -7.96
C GLN A 94 12.69 6.69 -7.99
N ARG A 95 12.14 7.57 -8.83
CA ARG A 95 12.61 8.96 -8.96
C ARG A 95 12.41 9.76 -7.67
N PHE A 96 11.33 9.51 -6.95
CA PHE A 96 10.93 10.30 -5.78
C PHE A 96 11.04 9.52 -4.47
N GLU A 97 11.95 8.54 -4.36
CA GLU A 97 12.12 7.69 -3.15
C GLU A 97 12.36 8.50 -1.86
N SER A 98 12.98 9.68 -1.97
CA SER A 98 13.28 10.57 -0.85
C SER A 98 12.11 11.48 -0.45
N THR A 99 11.10 11.58 -1.30
CA THR A 99 9.93 12.46 -1.16
C THR A 99 8.68 11.66 -0.82
N ILE A 100 8.47 10.49 -1.46
CA ILE A 100 7.32 9.62 -1.21
C ILE A 100 7.63 8.70 -0.02
N VAL A 101 6.99 8.96 1.11
CA VAL A 101 7.28 8.25 2.36
C VAL A 101 6.40 7.01 2.59
N ALA A 102 5.22 6.94 1.96
CA ALA A 102 4.36 5.77 1.98
C ALA A 102 3.31 5.81 0.86
N GLN A 103 2.84 4.62 0.49
CA GLN A 103 1.77 4.44 -0.50
C GLN A 103 0.67 3.58 0.12
N PHE A 104 -0.60 3.91 -0.13
CA PHE A 104 -1.75 3.25 0.48
C PHE A 104 -2.74 2.81 -0.60
N PHE A 105 -3.10 1.54 -0.53
CA PHE A 105 -3.96 0.84 -1.47
C PHE A 105 -5.07 0.08 -0.75
N GLY A 106 -6.04 -0.39 -1.51
CA GLY A 106 -7.10 -1.30 -1.06
C GLY A 106 -7.39 -2.30 -2.17
N HIS A 107 -8.66 -2.34 -2.61
CA HIS A 107 -9.17 -3.17 -3.72
C HIS A 107 -9.21 -4.67 -3.43
N ASP A 108 -8.09 -5.27 -3.05
CA ASP A 108 -7.95 -6.73 -2.93
C ASP A 108 -8.65 -7.31 -1.70
N HIS A 109 -9.07 -6.44 -0.77
CA HIS A 109 -9.69 -6.80 0.51
C HIS A 109 -8.80 -7.62 1.46
N LEU A 110 -7.58 -7.95 1.05
CA LEU A 110 -6.58 -8.64 1.86
C LEU A 110 -5.67 -7.63 2.58
N ASP A 111 -5.06 -8.11 3.65
CA ASP A 111 -4.05 -7.35 4.39
C ASP A 111 -2.65 -7.79 3.95
N TYR A 112 -1.98 -6.94 3.19
CA TYR A 112 -0.58 -7.16 2.82
C TYR A 112 0.14 -5.84 2.53
N PHE A 113 1.41 -5.95 2.18
CA PHE A 113 2.26 -4.83 1.79
C PHE A 113 3.09 -5.23 0.57
N THR A 114 3.59 -4.26 -0.17
CA THR A 114 4.47 -4.46 -1.34
C THR A 114 5.72 -3.62 -1.16
N VAL A 115 6.90 -4.23 -1.27
CA VAL A 115 8.18 -3.54 -1.25
C VAL A 115 8.58 -3.16 -2.67
N PHE A 116 8.99 -1.89 -2.84
CA PHE A 116 9.55 -1.35 -4.07
C PHE A 116 11.08 -1.26 -3.95
N TYR A 117 11.77 -1.42 -5.07
CA TYR A 117 13.22 -1.59 -5.17
C TYR A 117 13.84 -0.54 -6.11
N GLU A 118 15.12 -0.24 -5.89
CA GLU A 118 15.87 0.73 -6.70
C GLU A 118 15.96 0.29 -8.15
N ASP A 119 16.08 -1.01 -8.40
CA ASP A 119 15.87 -1.65 -9.69
C ASP A 119 14.60 -2.52 -9.60
N MET A 120 13.57 -2.15 -10.36
CA MET A 120 12.32 -2.91 -10.45
C MET A 120 12.51 -4.29 -11.13
N HIS A 121 13.70 -4.60 -11.62
CA HIS A 121 14.02 -5.92 -12.16
C HIS A 121 15.02 -6.71 -11.30
N ASP A 122 15.35 -6.20 -10.11
CA ASP A 122 16.23 -6.89 -9.16
C ASP A 122 15.78 -6.71 -7.70
N ILE A 123 15.24 -7.78 -7.12
CA ILE A 123 14.83 -7.82 -5.70
C ILE A 123 16.01 -7.81 -4.71
N MET A 124 17.25 -7.95 -5.20
CA MET A 124 18.48 -7.81 -4.42
C MET A 124 18.96 -6.36 -4.38
N SER A 125 18.44 -5.48 -5.24
CA SER A 125 18.71 -4.05 -5.19
C SER A 125 18.11 -3.42 -3.92
N LYS A 126 18.48 -2.17 -3.65
CA LYS A 126 18.08 -1.46 -2.43
C LYS A 126 16.55 -1.34 -2.35
N PRO A 127 15.89 -1.72 -1.24
CA PRO A 127 14.49 -1.40 -1.01
C PRO A 127 14.31 0.11 -0.82
N ILE A 128 13.38 0.73 -1.57
CA ILE A 128 13.20 2.18 -1.64
C ILE A 128 11.83 2.67 -1.17
N GLY A 129 10.82 1.79 -1.17
CA GLY A 129 9.45 2.20 -0.85
C GLY A 129 8.59 1.04 -0.37
N VAL A 130 7.46 1.38 0.25
CA VAL A 130 6.45 0.40 0.71
C VAL A 130 5.06 0.89 0.34
N GLY A 131 4.30 0.00 -0.31
CA GLY A 131 2.86 0.13 -0.49
C GLY A 131 2.13 -0.73 0.51
N TYR A 132 1.09 -0.19 1.14
CA TYR A 132 0.26 -0.93 2.09
C TYR A 132 -1.11 -1.17 1.48
N ALA A 133 -1.49 -2.43 1.28
CA ALA A 133 -2.85 -2.82 0.95
C ALA A 133 -3.62 -3.02 2.27
N ALA A 134 -4.54 -2.10 2.54
CA ALA A 134 -5.37 -2.16 3.73
C ALA A 134 -6.51 -3.18 3.57
N PRO A 135 -6.87 -3.91 4.64
CA PRO A 135 -8.00 -4.82 4.60
C PRO A 135 -9.31 -4.07 4.41
N SER A 136 -10.34 -4.80 4.00
CA SER A 136 -11.67 -4.23 3.81
C SER A 136 -12.56 -4.36 5.04
N VAL A 137 -13.50 -3.42 5.15
CA VAL A 137 -14.63 -3.49 6.09
C VAL A 137 -15.71 -4.45 5.58
N THR A 138 -15.78 -4.69 4.26
CA THR A 138 -16.71 -5.68 3.72
C THR A 138 -16.23 -7.09 4.04
N THR A 139 -17.17 -8.02 4.20
CA THR A 139 -16.88 -9.44 4.37
C THR A 139 -16.57 -10.14 3.05
N PHE A 140 -16.61 -9.43 1.92
CA PHE A 140 -16.45 -10.03 0.60
C PHE A 140 -14.96 -10.36 0.29
N GLU A 141 -14.56 -11.58 -0.07
CA GLU A 141 -15.31 -12.84 0.08
C GLU A 141 -14.78 -13.62 1.29
N TYR A 142 -15.69 -13.90 2.23
CA TYR A 142 -15.47 -14.65 3.47
C TYR A 142 -14.32 -14.17 4.36
N GLN A 143 -14.14 -12.86 4.51
CA GLN A 143 -13.19 -12.31 5.50
C GLN A 143 -13.90 -11.63 6.65
N ASN A 144 -13.27 -11.61 7.82
CA ASN A 144 -13.74 -10.74 8.89
C ASN A 144 -13.54 -9.27 8.51
N PRO A 145 -14.53 -8.41 8.81
CA PRO A 145 -14.47 -6.98 8.56
C PRO A 145 -13.34 -6.37 9.39
N ALA A 146 -12.53 -5.53 8.75
CA ALA A 146 -11.35 -4.92 9.37
C ALA A 146 -11.14 -3.47 8.93
N TYR A 147 -10.46 -2.71 9.79
CA TYR A 147 -9.93 -1.39 9.46
C TYR A 147 -8.52 -1.24 10.03
N ARG A 148 -7.78 -0.25 9.52
CA ARG A 148 -6.41 0.03 9.93
C ARG A 148 -6.24 1.46 10.39
N VAL A 149 -5.44 1.64 11.44
CA VAL A 149 -4.99 2.93 11.94
C VAL A 149 -3.48 3.01 11.76
N TYR A 150 -3.00 4.07 11.13
CA TYR A 150 -1.58 4.35 10.94
C TYR A 150 -1.13 5.41 11.94
N GLU A 151 -0.03 5.15 12.65
CA GLU A 151 0.61 6.12 13.52
C GLU A 151 1.70 6.85 12.74
N ILE A 152 1.64 8.18 12.72
CA ILE A 152 2.54 9.03 11.94
C ILE A 152 3.33 9.93 12.88
N ASP A 153 4.64 10.05 12.65
CA ASP A 153 5.50 10.98 13.37
C ASP A 153 5.61 12.32 12.60
N PRO A 154 4.91 13.39 13.04
CA PRO A 154 4.96 14.68 12.36
C PRO A 154 6.32 15.38 12.50
N TYR A 155 7.14 14.99 13.48
CA TYR A 155 8.45 15.59 13.74
C TYR A 155 9.58 14.88 12.98
N ASN A 156 9.35 13.63 12.55
CA ASN A 156 10.29 12.85 11.76
C ASN A 156 9.79 12.65 10.33
N LYS A 157 9.67 13.75 9.59
CA LYS A 157 9.34 13.75 8.16
C LYS A 157 8.07 12.95 7.84
N PHE A 158 7.05 13.00 8.71
CA PHE A 158 5.77 12.31 8.50
C PHE A 158 5.96 10.81 8.19
N LYS A 159 6.93 10.16 8.83
CA LYS A 159 7.10 8.71 8.65
C LYS A 159 6.01 7.95 9.40
N ILE A 160 5.60 6.82 8.84
CA ILE A 160 4.74 5.87 9.55
C ILE A 160 5.60 5.16 10.61
N VAL A 161 5.16 5.24 11.87
CA VAL A 161 5.85 4.67 13.03
C VAL A 161 5.44 3.22 13.25
N ASP A 162 4.13 2.96 13.23
CA ASP A 162 3.51 1.64 13.27
C ASP A 162 2.14 1.72 12.58
N PHE A 163 1.51 0.58 12.37
CA PHE A 163 0.08 0.53 12.12
C PHE A 163 -0.56 -0.56 12.95
N THR A 164 -1.83 -0.34 13.32
CA THR A 164 -2.64 -1.32 14.04
C THR A 164 -3.87 -1.66 13.21
N THR A 165 -4.08 -2.96 12.99
CA THR A 165 -5.28 -3.48 12.33
C THR A 165 -6.27 -3.94 13.40
N TYR A 166 -7.52 -3.51 13.26
CA TYR A 166 -8.65 -3.95 14.08
C TYR A 166 -9.58 -4.80 13.23
N SER A 167 -10.12 -5.86 13.81
CA SER A 167 -11.03 -6.78 13.13
C SER A 167 -12.18 -7.12 14.07
N ALA A 168 -13.37 -7.34 13.53
CA ALA A 168 -14.46 -7.93 14.28
C ALA A 168 -14.65 -9.39 13.85
N ASP A 169 -14.55 -10.31 14.81
CA ASP A 169 -14.71 -11.74 14.55
C ASP A 169 -16.20 -12.07 14.45
N LEU A 170 -16.67 -12.33 13.23
CA LEU A 170 -18.08 -12.59 12.96
C LEU A 170 -18.53 -13.97 13.45
N GLU A 171 -17.63 -14.93 13.66
CA GLU A 171 -17.98 -16.22 14.25
C GLU A 171 -18.43 -16.06 15.72
N LYS A 172 -17.95 -15.01 16.40
CA LYS A 172 -18.37 -14.66 17.76
C LYS A 172 -19.65 -13.80 17.79
N ALA A 173 -20.06 -13.24 16.66
CA ALA A 173 -21.23 -12.37 16.55
C ALA A 173 -22.49 -13.17 16.22
N ASN A 174 -23.64 -12.73 16.75
CA ASN A 174 -24.96 -13.28 16.44
C ASN A 174 -26.05 -12.22 16.71
N GLU A 175 -27.33 -12.59 16.57
CA GLU A 175 -28.46 -11.66 16.77
C GLU A 175 -28.46 -10.98 18.16
N ASN A 176 -27.95 -11.67 19.18
CA ASN A 176 -27.89 -11.16 20.55
C ASN A 176 -26.52 -10.55 20.90
N ASN A 177 -25.46 -10.95 20.21
CA ASN A 177 -24.09 -10.48 20.41
C ASN A 177 -23.59 -9.72 19.19
N LYS A 178 -23.62 -8.38 19.26
CA LYS A 178 -23.12 -7.53 18.18
C LYS A 178 -21.62 -7.76 17.95
N PRO A 179 -21.11 -7.62 16.71
CA PRO A 179 -19.69 -7.68 16.43
C PRO A 179 -18.90 -6.66 17.28
N VAL A 180 -17.83 -7.13 17.92
CA VAL A 180 -16.92 -6.30 18.71
C VAL A 180 -15.62 -6.14 17.94
N TRP A 181 -15.17 -4.88 17.78
CA TRP A 181 -13.89 -4.57 17.15
C TRP A 181 -12.75 -4.77 18.14
N GLU A 182 -11.85 -5.69 17.84
CA GLU A 182 -10.69 -6.02 18.67
C GLU A 182 -9.39 -5.75 17.91
N LYS A 183 -8.32 -5.42 18.63
CA LYS A 183 -6.98 -5.31 18.05
C LYS A 183 -6.58 -6.67 17.48
N LEU A 184 -6.37 -6.75 16.17
CA LEU A 184 -5.87 -7.97 15.52
C LEU A 184 -4.35 -8.07 15.67
N TYR A 185 -3.62 -7.01 15.30
CA TYR A 185 -2.17 -6.90 15.50
C TYR A 185 -1.67 -5.47 15.28
N SER A 186 -0.47 -5.16 15.78
CA SER A 186 0.35 -4.06 15.25
C SER A 186 1.54 -4.61 14.46
N ALA A 187 1.97 -3.90 13.41
CA ALA A 187 3.00 -4.41 12.49
C ALA A 187 4.33 -4.66 13.20
N LYS A 188 4.77 -3.73 14.06
CA LYS A 188 6.02 -3.88 14.81
C LYS A 188 5.98 -5.07 15.78
N GLU A 189 4.87 -5.24 16.49
CA GLU A 189 4.67 -6.35 17.43
C GLU A 189 4.66 -7.71 16.68
N ALA A 190 3.85 -7.82 15.63
CA ALA A 190 3.66 -9.07 14.90
C ALA A 190 4.93 -9.56 14.21
N TYR A 191 5.70 -8.66 13.61
CA TYR A 191 6.86 -9.01 12.79
C TYR A 191 8.21 -8.78 13.49
N GLY A 192 8.18 -8.27 14.73
CA GLY A 192 9.37 -7.96 15.53
C GLY A 192 10.25 -6.91 14.85
N MET A 193 9.64 -5.80 14.42
CA MET A 193 10.31 -4.71 13.70
C MET A 193 10.58 -3.51 14.63
N THR A 194 11.72 -2.85 14.42
CA THR A 194 12.09 -1.60 15.10
C THR A 194 11.46 -0.38 14.43
N ASP A 195 11.29 -0.45 13.11
CA ASP A 195 10.75 0.59 12.25
C ASP A 195 10.02 -0.05 11.05
N LEU A 196 9.23 0.74 10.33
CA LEU A 196 8.54 0.34 9.10
C LEU A 196 9.29 0.76 7.83
N SER A 197 10.63 0.82 7.87
CA SER A 197 11.41 1.16 6.68
C SER A 197 11.29 0.09 5.58
N PRO A 198 11.51 0.44 4.29
CA PRO A 198 11.54 -0.55 3.21
C PRO A 198 12.52 -1.70 3.47
N ILE A 199 13.64 -1.43 4.13
CA ILE A 199 14.63 -2.43 4.52
C ILE A 199 14.06 -3.40 5.56
N SER A 200 13.37 -2.90 6.58
CA SER A 200 12.73 -3.72 7.61
C SER A 200 11.65 -4.62 7.02
N TRP A 201 10.80 -4.09 6.13
CA TRP A 201 9.81 -4.89 5.41
C TRP A 201 10.44 -5.94 4.50
N ASN A 202 11.51 -5.62 3.76
CA ASN A 202 12.23 -6.62 2.96
C ASN A 202 12.80 -7.76 3.83
N LYS A 203 13.29 -7.46 5.04
CA LYS A 203 13.71 -8.49 6.02
C LYS A 203 12.54 -9.33 6.50
N VAL A 204 11.34 -8.76 6.65
CA VAL A 204 10.12 -9.54 6.95
C VAL A 204 9.85 -10.53 5.83
N ILE A 205 9.87 -10.10 4.57
CA ILE A 205 9.67 -11.00 3.41
C ILE A 205 10.65 -12.18 3.46
N GLN A 206 11.94 -11.91 3.70
CA GLN A 206 12.95 -12.96 3.83
C GLN A 206 12.66 -13.94 4.98
N LYS A 207 12.13 -13.45 6.11
CA LYS A 207 11.72 -14.30 7.25
C LYS A 207 10.48 -15.14 6.90
N LEU A 208 9.52 -14.59 6.15
CA LEU A 208 8.31 -15.32 5.71
C LEU A 208 8.65 -16.44 4.73
N ILE A 209 9.58 -16.19 3.80
CA ILE A 209 10.05 -17.22 2.85
C ILE A 209 10.73 -18.37 3.59
N LYS A 210 11.56 -18.08 4.60
CA LYS A 210 12.35 -19.09 5.33
C LYS A 210 11.59 -19.85 6.43
N SER A 211 10.42 -19.38 6.85
CA SER A 211 9.74 -19.92 8.04
C SER A 211 8.25 -20.09 7.83
N ASP A 212 7.81 -21.34 7.75
CA ASP A 212 6.41 -21.73 7.61
C ASP A 212 5.55 -21.16 8.73
N LYS A 213 6.02 -21.22 9.99
CA LYS A 213 5.30 -20.64 11.12
C LYS A 213 5.01 -19.14 10.94
N LYS A 214 5.99 -18.37 10.47
CA LYS A 214 5.82 -16.92 10.25
C LYS A 214 4.94 -16.65 9.05
N ARG A 215 5.06 -17.47 8.00
CA ARG A 215 4.22 -17.37 6.80
C ARG A 215 2.75 -17.66 7.11
N GLN A 216 2.47 -18.72 7.88
CA GLN A 216 1.12 -19.03 8.36
C GLN A 216 0.55 -17.93 9.27
N GLN A 217 1.38 -17.33 10.12
CA GLN A 217 0.97 -16.16 10.90
C GLN A 217 0.63 -14.96 10.00
N PHE A 218 1.42 -14.70 8.95
CA PHE A 218 1.13 -13.68 7.96
C PHE A 218 -0.20 -13.95 7.23
N TYR A 219 -0.45 -15.18 6.77
CA TYR A 219 -1.72 -15.54 6.14
C TYR A 219 -2.92 -15.34 7.07
N LYS A 220 -2.79 -15.69 8.36
CA LYS A 220 -3.83 -15.41 9.35
C LYS A 220 -4.18 -13.91 9.43
N TYR A 221 -3.18 -13.02 9.35
CA TYR A 221 -3.44 -11.58 9.30
C TYR A 221 -3.98 -11.13 7.94
N ALA A 222 -3.47 -11.69 6.84
CA ALA A 222 -3.89 -11.33 5.49
C ALA A 222 -5.38 -11.59 5.25
N PHE A 223 -5.84 -12.78 5.63
CA PHE A 223 -7.23 -13.18 5.48
C PHE A 223 -8.08 -12.73 6.66
N ARG A 224 -7.54 -12.71 7.90
CA ARG A 224 -8.28 -12.37 9.12
C ARG A 224 -9.40 -13.36 9.44
N ASN A 225 -9.34 -14.54 8.84
CA ASN A 225 -10.26 -15.64 9.04
C ASN A 225 -9.48 -16.89 9.51
N SER A 226 -10.12 -17.73 10.33
CA SER A 226 -9.61 -19.01 10.78
C SER A 226 -9.52 -20.04 9.65
N SER A 227 -10.43 -19.98 8.67
CA SER A 227 -10.54 -20.91 7.54
C SER A 227 -10.75 -20.15 6.22
N PRO A 228 -9.72 -19.45 5.71
CA PRO A 228 -9.85 -18.68 4.48
C PRO A 228 -10.07 -19.59 3.27
N HIS A 229 -10.91 -19.14 2.33
CA HIS A 229 -11.08 -19.80 1.04
C HIS A 229 -9.91 -19.42 0.11
N CYS A 230 -8.73 -19.98 0.39
CA CYS A 230 -7.49 -19.72 -0.33
C CYS A 230 -6.70 -21.02 -0.44
N ASP A 231 -6.44 -21.47 -1.66
CA ASP A 231 -5.60 -22.62 -1.94
C ASP A 231 -4.11 -22.23 -2.04
N THR A 232 -3.25 -23.20 -2.34
CA THR A 232 -1.80 -22.97 -2.49
C THR A 232 -1.47 -21.92 -3.56
N THR A 233 -2.29 -21.81 -4.61
CA THR A 233 -2.08 -20.82 -5.68
C THR A 233 -2.37 -19.42 -5.17
N CYS A 234 -3.47 -19.24 -4.45
CA CYS A 234 -3.81 -17.98 -3.79
C CYS A 234 -2.76 -17.58 -2.74
N GLU A 235 -2.28 -18.51 -1.92
CA GLU A 235 -1.21 -18.25 -0.94
C GLU A 235 0.10 -17.83 -1.63
N LEU A 236 0.49 -18.50 -2.72
CA LEU A 236 1.66 -18.14 -3.50
C LEU A 236 1.52 -16.75 -4.11
N GLN A 237 0.36 -16.43 -4.68
CA GLN A 237 0.09 -15.11 -5.25
C GLN A 237 0.24 -14.01 -4.20
N LEU A 238 -0.29 -14.23 -2.99
CA LEU A 238 -0.12 -13.28 -1.88
C LEU A 238 1.35 -13.08 -1.50
N MET A 239 2.16 -14.14 -1.55
CA MET A 239 3.61 -14.04 -1.36
C MET A 239 4.31 -13.29 -2.50
N CYS A 240 3.85 -13.42 -3.74
CA CYS A 240 4.35 -12.64 -4.88
C CYS A 240 4.02 -11.15 -4.71
N ASN A 241 2.80 -10.83 -4.27
CA ASN A 241 2.32 -9.46 -4.04
C ASN A 241 3.24 -8.67 -3.07
N LEU A 242 3.97 -9.37 -2.20
CA LEU A 242 4.93 -8.73 -1.29
C LEU A 242 6.07 -7.97 -1.99
N ARG A 243 6.33 -8.27 -3.26
CA ARG A 243 7.37 -7.62 -4.08
C ARG A 243 6.87 -7.15 -5.44
N MET A 244 5.64 -7.50 -5.82
CA MET A 244 5.08 -7.22 -7.13
C MET A 244 4.58 -5.77 -7.22
N GLY A 245 5.49 -4.82 -7.47
CA GLY A 245 5.15 -3.42 -7.72
C GLY A 245 4.73 -3.13 -9.18
N HIS A 246 4.90 -4.10 -10.08
CA HIS A 246 4.42 -4.12 -11.47
C HIS A 246 4.35 -5.58 -11.95
N HIS A 247 3.81 -5.84 -13.13
CA HIS A 247 3.55 -7.18 -13.67
C HIS A 247 4.84 -7.83 -14.20
N ASN A 248 5.60 -8.47 -13.31
CA ASN A 248 6.62 -9.44 -13.69
C ASN A 248 6.65 -10.62 -12.72
N SER A 249 5.82 -11.63 -12.99
CA SER A 249 5.66 -12.81 -12.13
C SER A 249 6.93 -13.65 -11.97
N THR A 250 7.88 -13.55 -12.91
CA THR A 250 9.11 -14.38 -12.92
C THR A 250 10.17 -13.91 -11.91
N LEU A 251 10.08 -12.68 -11.41
CA LEU A 251 11.09 -12.10 -10.53
C LEU A 251 10.66 -12.07 -9.05
N TYR A 252 9.37 -11.85 -8.80
CA TYR A 252 8.87 -11.46 -7.48
C TYR A 252 8.38 -12.62 -6.62
N CYS A 253 7.97 -13.71 -7.26
CA CYS A 253 7.45 -14.89 -6.58
C CYS A 253 8.58 -15.72 -5.96
N PRO A 254 8.48 -16.12 -4.67
CA PRO A 254 9.41 -17.07 -4.10
C PRO A 254 9.25 -18.45 -4.74
N THR A 255 10.37 -19.16 -4.92
CA THR A 255 10.39 -20.59 -5.26
C THR A 255 10.42 -21.39 -3.97
N PHE A 256 9.42 -22.25 -3.76
CA PHE A 256 9.35 -23.18 -2.64
C PHE A 256 9.72 -24.60 -3.06
#